data_AF-A0A2L0A5G9-F1
#
_entry.id   AF-A0A2L0A5G9-F1
#
_cell.length_a   1.000
_cell.length_b   1.000
_cell.length_c   1.000
_cell.angle_alpha   90.00
_cell.angle_beta   90.00
_cell.angle_gamma   90.00
#
_symmetry.space_group_name_H-M   'P 1'
#
loop_
_entity.id
_entity.type
_entity.pdbx_description
1 polymer ?
#
loop_
_entity_poly.entity_id
_entity_poly.type
_entity_poly.pdbx_seq_one_letter_code
_entity_poly.pdbx_strand_id
1 'polypeptide(L)'
;MARRRQIYEGKAKILYEGPEPGTLIQYFKDDATAFNAQKKGTISGKGVLNNRISEHIFTLLAQIGVPTHFIRRLNMREQLIRQVEIIPIEVIVRNVAAGSLSKKLGIEEGTQLPRTLIEYCYKDDALGDPMISDEHIACFGWASQEEMHDIADMAIRVNDFMCGLFAAIGIRLIDFKLEFGRLWDGEFSRVILADEISPDGCRLWDAVTNEKLDKDRFRRDLGGEVEAYQEVARRLGLLPEGAENAILDMETHRKKRGI
;
A
#
# COMPACT_ATOMS: atom_id res chain seq x y z
N MET A 1 2.06 31.47 3.04
CA MET A 1 2.52 30.36 2.18
C MET A 1 1.48 30.19 1.07
N ALA A 2 1.88 30.25 -0.19
CA ALA A 2 0.93 30.12 -1.31
C ALA A 2 0.22 28.76 -1.22
N ARG A 3 -1.12 28.78 -1.25
CA ARG A 3 -1.96 27.59 -1.11
C ARG A 3 -1.77 26.74 -2.38
N ARG A 4 -1.07 25.60 -2.27
CA ARG A 4 -0.87 24.67 -3.40
C ARG A 4 -2.22 24.22 -3.93
N ARG A 5 -2.38 24.15 -5.26
CA ARG A 5 -3.63 23.72 -5.88
C ARG A 5 -3.86 22.23 -5.62
N GLN A 6 -4.96 21.92 -4.92
CA GLN A 6 -5.41 20.54 -4.73
C GLN A 6 -6.06 20.04 -6.03
N ILE A 7 -5.59 18.89 -6.51
CA ILE A 7 -6.07 18.24 -7.73
C ILE A 7 -7.12 17.18 -7.40
N TYR A 8 -6.84 16.40 -6.35
CA TYR A 8 -7.71 15.29 -5.94
C TYR A 8 -7.52 15.01 -4.45
N GLU A 9 -8.57 14.56 -3.77
CA GLU A 9 -8.50 14.03 -2.42
C GLU A 9 -9.25 12.71 -2.33
N GLY A 10 -8.52 11.67 -1.93
CA GLY A 10 -9.06 10.35 -1.67
C GLY A 10 -9.19 10.07 -0.17
N LYS A 11 -9.48 8.80 0.14
CA LYS A 11 -9.68 8.32 1.51
C LYS A 11 -8.47 8.56 2.42
N ALA A 12 -7.25 8.30 1.94
CA ALA A 12 -6.02 8.34 2.75
C ALA A 12 -4.98 9.36 2.26
N LYS A 13 -5.18 9.97 1.08
CA LYS A 13 -4.16 10.79 0.41
C LYS A 13 -4.78 12.01 -0.29
N ILE A 14 -4.00 13.08 -0.39
CA ILE A 14 -4.33 14.27 -1.19
C ILE A 14 -3.27 14.43 -2.27
N LEU A 15 -3.69 14.74 -3.50
CA LEU A 15 -2.80 15.08 -4.60
C LEU A 15 -2.84 16.59 -4.82
N TYR A 16 -1.67 17.23 -4.75
CA TYR A 16 -1.47 18.62 -5.12
C TYR A 16 -0.71 18.71 -6.45
N GLU A 17 -0.87 19.83 -7.13
CA GLU A 17 -0.08 20.20 -8.30
C GLU A 17 1.42 20.17 -7.96
N GLY A 18 2.21 19.53 -8.83
CA GLY A 18 3.65 19.46 -8.69
C GLY A 18 4.36 20.76 -9.11
N PRO A 19 5.67 20.88 -8.79
CA PRO A 19 6.48 22.02 -9.20
C PRO A 19 6.76 22.08 -10.71
N GLU A 20 6.66 20.94 -11.39
CA GLU A 20 6.98 20.78 -12.81
C GLU A 20 5.80 20.11 -13.55
N PRO A 21 5.56 20.44 -14.84
CA PRO A 21 4.57 19.75 -15.66
C PRO A 21 4.76 18.22 -15.64
N GLY A 22 3.66 17.48 -15.54
CA GLY A 22 3.70 16.02 -15.46
C GLY A 22 4.11 15.47 -14.09
N THR A 23 4.14 16.30 -13.04
CA THR A 23 4.39 15.86 -11.66
C THR A 23 3.28 16.25 -10.71
N LEU A 24 3.09 15.46 -9.65
CA LEU A 24 2.17 15.74 -8.54
C LEU A 24 2.88 15.59 -7.20
N ILE A 25 2.37 16.28 -6.19
CA ILE A 25 2.77 16.05 -4.80
C ILE A 25 1.70 15.19 -4.15
N GLN A 26 2.08 13.98 -3.74
CA GLN A 26 1.21 13.08 -2.98
C GLN A 26 1.44 13.29 -1.47
N TYR A 27 0.39 13.71 -0.77
CA TYR A 27 0.36 13.92 0.66
C TYR A 27 -0.38 12.79 1.38
N PHE A 28 0.23 12.21 2.40
CA PHE A 28 -0.34 11.12 3.20
C PHE A 28 -1.06 11.63 4.46
N LYS A 29 -2.36 11.36 4.54
CA LYS A 29 -3.21 11.69 5.68
C LYS A 29 -3.12 10.64 6.79
N ASP A 30 -3.44 11.07 8.01
CA ASP A 30 -3.64 10.18 9.15
C ASP A 30 -5.04 9.53 9.18
N ASP A 31 -5.89 9.91 8.23
CA ASP A 31 -7.21 9.33 8.02
C ASP A 31 -7.12 7.82 7.76
N ALA A 32 -7.93 7.07 8.49
CA ALA A 32 -8.09 5.63 8.34
C ALA A 32 -9.55 5.32 8.03
N THR A 33 -9.77 4.54 6.97
CA THR A 33 -11.09 4.09 6.56
C THR A 33 -11.13 2.58 6.37
N ALA A 34 -12.20 1.93 6.80
CA ALA A 34 -12.46 0.50 6.56
C ALA A 34 -13.90 0.29 6.06
N PHE A 35 -14.14 -0.86 5.43
CA PHE A 35 -15.44 -1.27 4.88
C PHE A 35 -16.05 -0.19 3.96
N ASN A 36 -15.33 0.23 2.92
CA ASN A 36 -15.77 1.27 1.98
C ASN A 36 -16.20 2.57 2.67
N ALA A 37 -15.38 3.04 3.60
CA ALA A 37 -15.59 4.25 4.39
C ALA A 37 -16.81 4.22 5.35
N GLN A 38 -17.42 3.06 5.60
CA GLN A 38 -18.42 2.88 6.67
C GLN A 38 -17.79 3.04 8.05
N LYS A 39 -16.52 2.67 8.20
CA LYS A 39 -15.71 2.96 9.40
C LYS A 39 -14.68 4.02 9.05
N LYS A 40 -14.68 5.13 9.80
CA LYS A 40 -13.72 6.23 9.67
C LYS A 40 -13.07 6.50 11.03
N GLY A 41 -11.80 6.84 11.02
CA GLY A 41 -11.04 7.22 12.21
C GLY A 41 -9.74 7.90 11.83
N THR A 42 -8.94 8.26 12.83
CA THR A 42 -7.62 8.86 12.64
C THR A 42 -6.60 8.02 13.39
N ILE A 43 -5.55 7.59 12.68
CA ILE A 43 -4.40 6.91 13.28
C ILE A 43 -3.24 7.92 13.28
N SER A 44 -2.92 8.49 14.44
CA SER A 44 -1.89 9.53 14.56
C SER A 44 -0.54 9.04 14.05
N GLY A 45 0.08 9.82 13.14
CA GLY A 45 1.39 9.48 12.57
C GLY A 45 1.35 8.41 11.46
N LYS A 46 0.19 7.82 11.15
CA LYS A 46 0.01 6.86 10.04
C LYS A 46 0.54 7.40 8.72
N GLY A 47 0.20 8.64 8.37
CA GLY A 47 0.60 9.21 7.09
C GLY A 47 2.12 9.37 6.96
N VAL A 48 2.81 9.64 8.08
CA VAL A 48 4.28 9.70 8.11
C VAL A 48 4.89 8.31 7.88
N LEU A 49 4.36 7.29 8.56
CA LEU A 49 4.83 5.91 8.42
C LEU A 49 4.57 5.39 7.01
N ASN A 50 3.36 5.57 6.48
CA ASN A 50 3.01 5.14 5.12
C ASN A 50 3.87 5.82 4.06
N ASN A 51 4.09 7.14 4.16
CA ASN A 51 4.96 7.85 3.23
C ASN A 51 6.39 7.27 3.22
N ARG A 52 6.95 6.98 4.41
CA ARG A 52 8.31 6.47 4.53
C ARG A 52 8.45 5.00 4.10
N ILE A 53 7.48 4.16 4.42
CA ILE A 53 7.45 2.76 3.96
C ILE A 53 7.27 2.71 2.44
N SER A 54 6.34 3.51 1.90
CA SER A 54 6.06 3.60 0.46
C SER A 54 7.29 4.09 -0.31
N GLU A 55 7.94 5.18 0.14
CA GLU A 55 9.23 5.66 -0.40
C GLU A 55 10.25 4.53 -0.47
N HIS A 56 10.43 3.79 0.63
CA HIS A 56 11.46 2.76 0.72
C HIS A 56 11.19 1.63 -0.28
N ILE A 57 9.96 1.11 -0.31
CA ILE A 57 9.58 0.01 -1.20
C ILE A 57 9.68 0.46 -2.67
N PHE A 58 9.16 1.63 -3.03
CA PHE A 58 9.27 2.14 -4.39
C PHE A 58 10.72 2.36 -4.85
N THR A 59 11.58 2.82 -3.95
CA THR A 59 13.01 2.98 -4.24
C THR A 59 13.66 1.64 -4.56
N LEU A 60 13.38 0.60 -3.76
CA LEU A 60 13.90 -0.74 -3.99
C LEU A 60 13.34 -1.39 -5.26
N LEU A 61 12.04 -1.23 -5.52
CA LEU A 61 11.40 -1.71 -6.76
C LEU A 61 12.02 -1.04 -8.00
N ALA A 62 12.30 0.26 -7.93
CA ALA A 62 12.98 0.97 -9.01
C ALA A 62 14.42 0.45 -9.24
N GLN A 63 15.16 0.13 -8.18
CA GLN A 63 16.52 -0.43 -8.27
C GLN A 63 16.56 -1.77 -9.02
N ILE A 64 15.52 -2.60 -8.86
CA ILE A 64 15.43 -3.86 -9.60
C ILE A 64 14.83 -3.67 -11.00
N GLY A 65 14.46 -2.45 -11.42
CA GLY A 65 13.95 -2.14 -12.76
C GLY A 65 12.43 -2.23 -12.92
N VAL A 66 11.66 -2.19 -11.84
CA VAL A 66 10.20 -1.99 -11.94
C VAL A 66 9.93 -0.49 -12.17
N PRO A 67 9.20 -0.10 -13.22
CA PRO A 67 8.91 1.30 -13.47
C PRO A 67 7.83 1.82 -12.51
N THR A 68 8.10 2.94 -11.84
CA THR A 68 7.21 3.49 -10.81
C THR A 68 6.96 4.98 -11.01
N HIS A 69 5.84 5.47 -10.47
CA HIS A 69 5.55 6.90 -10.47
C HIS A 69 6.40 7.67 -9.46
N PHE A 70 7.07 7.00 -8.52
CA PHE A 70 7.83 7.66 -7.46
C PHE A 70 9.05 8.37 -8.06
N ILE A 71 9.28 9.62 -7.63
CA ILE A 71 10.46 10.41 -8.00
C ILE A 71 11.37 10.57 -6.80
N ARG A 72 10.86 11.17 -5.72
CA ARG A 72 11.60 11.39 -4.46
C ARG A 72 10.66 11.83 -3.34
N ARG A 73 11.06 11.60 -2.09
CA ARG A 73 10.39 12.21 -0.93
C ARG A 73 10.67 13.72 -0.86
N LEU A 74 9.67 14.49 -0.44
CA LEU A 74 9.79 15.93 -0.18
C LEU A 74 9.94 16.23 1.31
N ASN A 75 9.17 15.56 2.16
CA ASN A 75 9.22 15.68 3.62
C ASN A 75 8.57 14.46 4.28
N MET A 76 8.28 14.54 5.59
CA MET A 76 7.73 13.43 6.36
C MET A 76 6.38 12.91 5.84
N ARG A 77 5.57 13.73 5.14
CA ARG A 77 4.23 13.34 4.66
C ARG A 77 4.04 13.45 3.16
N GLU A 78 5.01 14.00 2.45
CA GLU A 78 4.88 14.30 1.03
C GLU A 78 5.97 13.62 0.21
N GLN A 79 5.56 13.10 -0.94
CA GLN A 79 6.46 12.64 -2.00
C GLN A 79 6.07 13.26 -3.34
N LEU A 80 7.09 13.48 -4.17
CA LEU A 80 6.95 13.92 -5.54
C LEU A 80 6.81 12.67 -6.42
N ILE A 81 5.77 12.66 -7.25
CA ILE A 81 5.44 11.55 -8.14
C ILE A 81 5.23 12.06 -9.57
N ARG A 82 5.40 11.17 -10.55
CA ARG A 82 4.97 11.37 -11.93
C ARG A 82 3.44 11.35 -11.97
N GLN A 83 2.86 12.31 -12.67
CA GLN A 83 1.44 12.30 -12.99
C GLN A 83 1.19 11.18 -14.00
N VAL A 84 0.22 10.32 -13.71
CA VAL A 84 -0.22 9.25 -14.60
C VAL A 84 -1.73 9.29 -14.74
N GLU A 85 -2.23 8.77 -15.85
CA GLU A 85 -3.64 8.43 -15.99
C GLU A 85 -3.87 7.08 -15.34
N ILE A 86 -4.58 7.05 -14.20
CA ILE A 86 -4.83 5.81 -13.46
C ILE A 86 -5.72 4.88 -14.28
N ILE A 87 -5.28 3.64 -14.46
CA ILE A 87 -6.12 2.56 -14.97
C ILE A 87 -7.10 2.20 -13.85
N PRO A 88 -8.43 2.19 -14.08
CA PRO A 88 -9.43 2.09 -13.01
C PRO A 88 -9.60 0.65 -12.49
N ILE A 89 -8.49 -0.01 -12.20
CA ILE A 89 -8.40 -1.40 -11.76
C ILE A 89 -7.48 -1.47 -10.55
N GLU A 90 -8.00 -2.01 -9.45
CA GLU A 90 -7.20 -2.44 -8.31
C GLU A 90 -6.73 -3.87 -8.55
N VAL A 91 -5.42 -4.09 -8.55
CA VAL A 91 -4.79 -5.39 -8.78
C VAL A 91 -4.42 -5.98 -7.43
N ILE A 92 -5.12 -7.03 -7.02
CA ILE A 92 -4.90 -7.68 -5.73
C ILE A 92 -4.07 -8.94 -5.95
N VAL A 93 -2.92 -9.01 -5.30
CA VAL A 93 -2.02 -10.16 -5.36
C VAL A 93 -2.06 -10.90 -4.02
N ARG A 94 -2.29 -12.22 -4.05
CA ARG A 94 -2.46 -13.04 -2.84
C ARG A 94 -1.51 -14.22 -2.84
N ASN A 95 -0.82 -14.39 -1.72
CA ASN A 95 0.02 -15.56 -1.43
C ASN A 95 -0.66 -16.50 -0.44
N VAL A 96 -1.51 -15.96 0.43
CA VAL A 96 -2.22 -16.67 1.49
C VAL A 96 -3.69 -16.25 1.45
N ALA A 97 -4.61 -17.19 1.71
CA ALA A 97 -6.02 -16.88 1.78
C ALA A 97 -6.31 -16.00 3.01
N ALA A 98 -6.84 -14.81 2.77
CA ALA A 98 -7.27 -13.87 3.80
C ALA A 98 -8.36 -12.92 3.27
N GLY A 99 -8.91 -12.12 4.17
CA GLY A 99 -9.81 -11.02 3.81
C GLY A 99 -11.01 -11.44 2.95
N SER A 100 -11.21 -10.75 1.83
CA SER A 100 -12.35 -11.01 0.93
C SER A 100 -12.31 -12.39 0.27
N LEU A 101 -11.13 -12.95 -0.01
CA LEU A 101 -11.01 -14.29 -0.60
C LEU A 101 -11.55 -15.36 0.34
N SER A 102 -11.09 -15.37 1.59
CA SER A 102 -11.54 -16.32 2.62
C SER A 102 -13.04 -16.25 2.83
N LYS A 103 -13.60 -15.03 2.92
CA LYS A 103 -15.05 -14.84 3.07
C LYS A 103 -15.84 -15.32 1.84
N LYS A 104 -15.36 -15.00 0.64
CA LYS A 104 -16.06 -15.30 -0.62
C LYS A 104 -16.10 -16.80 -0.92
N LEU A 105 -15.00 -17.50 -0.68
CA LEU A 105 -14.84 -18.92 -1.06
C LEU A 105 -14.97 -19.89 0.12
N GLY A 106 -15.16 -19.39 1.34
CA GLY A 106 -15.22 -20.23 2.54
C GLY A 106 -13.90 -20.92 2.88
N ILE A 107 -12.78 -20.33 2.44
CA ILE A 107 -11.42 -20.85 2.71
C ILE A 107 -10.95 -20.31 4.05
N GLU A 108 -10.38 -21.18 4.89
CA GLU A 108 -9.80 -20.78 6.18
C GLU A 108 -8.72 -19.70 6.01
N GLU A 109 -8.83 -18.62 6.80
CA GLU A 109 -7.83 -17.54 6.80
C GLU A 109 -6.48 -18.06 7.28
N GLY A 110 -5.43 -17.77 6.52
CA GLY A 110 -4.07 -18.30 6.76
C GLY A 110 -3.71 -19.51 5.91
N THR A 111 -4.66 -20.07 5.14
CA THR A 111 -4.38 -21.17 4.20
C THR A 111 -3.39 -20.72 3.13
N GLN A 112 -2.27 -21.43 3.01
CA GLN A 112 -1.27 -21.18 1.98
C GLN A 112 -1.86 -21.49 0.59
N LEU A 113 -1.79 -20.53 -0.34
CA LEU A 113 -2.21 -20.79 -1.71
C LEU A 113 -1.12 -21.58 -2.45
N PRO A 114 -1.50 -22.54 -3.33
CA PRO A 114 -0.54 -23.35 -4.07
C PRO A 114 0.22 -22.53 -5.13
N ARG A 115 -0.33 -21.39 -5.54
CA ARG A 115 0.25 -20.42 -6.46
C ARG A 115 -0.24 -19.02 -6.10
N THR A 116 0.54 -18.00 -6.44
CA THR A 116 0.10 -16.61 -6.33
C THR A 116 -1.17 -16.40 -7.16
N LEU A 117 -2.17 -15.80 -6.54
CA LEU A 117 -3.44 -15.46 -7.17
C LEU A 117 -3.48 -13.95 -7.45
N ILE A 118 -3.84 -13.57 -8.68
CA ILE A 118 -4.12 -12.19 -9.06
C ILE A 118 -5.63 -12.05 -9.24
N GLU A 119 -6.21 -11.05 -8.60
CA GLU A 119 -7.62 -10.68 -8.71
C GLU A 119 -7.73 -9.20 -9.10
N TYR A 120 -8.80 -8.87 -9.83
CA TYR A 120 -9.06 -7.51 -10.28
C TYR A 120 -10.35 -6.97 -9.65
N CYS A 121 -10.30 -5.75 -9.15
CA CYS A 121 -11.48 -4.99 -8.75
C CYS A 121 -11.59 -3.70 -9.56
N TYR A 122 -12.80 -3.34 -9.96
CA TYR A 122 -13.06 -2.04 -10.60
C TYR A 122 -12.93 -0.95 -9.54
N LYS A 123 -12.09 0.06 -9.78
CA LYS A 123 -11.85 1.14 -8.81
C LYS A 123 -12.99 2.15 -8.86
N ASP A 124 -14.01 1.93 -8.03
CA ASP A 124 -15.18 2.80 -7.92
C ASP A 124 -15.75 2.73 -6.50
N ASP A 125 -15.45 3.77 -5.72
CA ASP A 125 -15.86 3.90 -4.33
C ASP A 125 -17.39 3.86 -4.16
N ALA A 126 -18.17 4.31 -5.15
CA ALA A 126 -19.63 4.32 -5.08
C ALA A 126 -20.23 2.94 -5.30
N LEU A 127 -19.56 2.10 -6.10
CA LEU A 127 -19.93 0.69 -6.31
C LEU A 127 -19.29 -0.24 -5.27
N GLY A 128 -18.37 0.28 -4.45
CA GLY A 128 -17.70 -0.48 -3.41
C GLY A 128 -16.63 -1.44 -3.93
N ASP A 129 -15.97 -1.04 -5.02
CA ASP A 129 -14.85 -1.73 -5.65
C ASP A 129 -15.15 -3.19 -6.06
N PRO A 130 -16.14 -3.43 -6.95
CA PRO A 130 -16.60 -4.77 -7.28
C PRO A 130 -15.52 -5.58 -8.00
N MET A 131 -15.45 -6.88 -7.72
CA MET A 131 -14.55 -7.78 -8.45
C MET A 131 -14.99 -7.93 -9.91
N ILE A 132 -14.02 -7.90 -10.81
CA ILE A 132 -14.23 -7.94 -12.26
C ILE A 132 -13.36 -9.05 -12.89
N SER A 133 -13.76 -9.52 -14.08
CA SER A 133 -12.96 -10.44 -14.89
C SER A 133 -12.24 -9.68 -16.00
N ASP A 134 -11.28 -10.35 -16.65
CA ASP A 134 -10.59 -9.83 -17.84
C ASP A 134 -11.58 -9.47 -18.96
N GLU A 135 -12.68 -10.21 -19.10
CA GLU A 135 -13.73 -9.90 -20.09
C GLU A 135 -14.44 -8.58 -19.78
N HIS A 136 -14.67 -8.24 -18.51
CA HIS A 136 -15.21 -6.92 -18.18
C HIS A 136 -14.22 -5.82 -18.59
N ILE A 137 -12.95 -6.00 -18.26
CA ILE A 137 -11.87 -5.03 -18.57
C ILE A 137 -11.79 -4.80 -20.08
N ALA A 138 -11.77 -5.86 -20.87
CA ALA A 138 -11.72 -5.80 -22.33
C ALA A 138 -13.00 -5.23 -22.94
N CYS A 139 -14.18 -5.65 -22.45
CA CYS A 139 -15.47 -5.21 -22.98
C CYS A 139 -15.70 -3.70 -22.78
N PHE A 140 -15.30 -3.15 -21.64
CA PHE A 140 -15.46 -1.73 -21.32
C PHE A 140 -14.25 -0.87 -21.73
N GLY A 141 -13.19 -1.47 -22.27
CA GLY A 141 -12.00 -0.76 -22.72
C GLY A 141 -11.24 -0.07 -21.58
N TRP A 142 -11.28 -0.61 -20.36
CA TRP A 142 -10.57 -0.03 -19.22
C TRP A 142 -9.06 -0.22 -19.33
N ALA A 143 -8.62 -1.32 -19.92
CA ALA A 143 -7.25 -1.60 -20.29
C ALA A 143 -7.18 -2.48 -21.55
N SER A 144 -6.13 -2.33 -22.34
CA SER A 144 -5.85 -3.20 -23.49
C SER A 144 -5.31 -4.56 -23.02
N GLN A 145 -5.30 -5.56 -23.90
CA GLN A 145 -4.69 -6.87 -23.57
C GLN A 145 -3.19 -6.74 -23.29
N GLU A 146 -2.49 -5.87 -24.02
CA GLU A 146 -1.06 -5.61 -23.80
C GLU A 146 -0.82 -4.99 -22.42
N GLU A 147 -1.63 -3.99 -22.04
CA GLU A 147 -1.56 -3.39 -20.71
C GLU A 147 -1.85 -4.40 -19.61
N MET A 148 -2.81 -5.31 -19.82
CA MET A 148 -3.12 -6.36 -18.84
C MET A 148 -1.98 -7.37 -18.68
N HIS A 149 -1.26 -7.71 -19.76
CA HIS A 149 -0.06 -8.52 -19.67
C HIS A 149 1.05 -7.79 -18.88
N ASP A 150 1.32 -6.53 -19.21
CA ASP A 150 2.30 -5.70 -18.48
C ASP A 150 1.95 -5.61 -16.98
N ILE A 151 0.67 -5.40 -16.66
CA ILE A 151 0.18 -5.34 -15.28
C ILE A 151 0.42 -6.66 -14.55
N ALA A 152 0.04 -7.78 -15.16
CA ALA A 152 0.17 -9.10 -14.54
C ALA A 152 1.64 -9.46 -14.29
N ASP A 153 2.50 -9.27 -15.30
CA ASP A 153 3.94 -9.54 -15.19
C ASP A 153 4.60 -8.67 -14.13
N MET A 154 4.26 -7.38 -14.08
CA MET A 154 4.79 -6.45 -13.10
C MET A 154 4.27 -6.79 -11.69
N ALA A 155 3.01 -7.19 -11.55
CA ALA A 155 2.42 -7.60 -10.27
C ALA A 155 3.11 -8.85 -9.70
N ILE A 156 3.42 -9.86 -10.52
CA ILE A 156 4.16 -11.06 -10.09
C ILE A 156 5.59 -10.67 -9.67
N ARG A 157 6.28 -9.85 -10.47
CA ARG A 157 7.64 -9.40 -10.14
C ARG A 157 7.69 -8.59 -8.84
N VAL A 158 6.72 -7.71 -8.63
CA VAL A 158 6.57 -6.96 -7.38
C VAL A 158 6.30 -7.93 -6.22
N ASN A 159 5.44 -8.92 -6.40
CA ASN A 159 5.16 -9.94 -5.40
C ASN A 159 6.40 -10.72 -4.98
N ASP A 160 7.16 -11.24 -5.94
CA ASP A 160 8.36 -12.04 -5.66
C ASP A 160 9.38 -11.22 -4.86
N PHE A 161 9.61 -9.97 -5.28
CA PHE A 161 10.50 -9.05 -4.58
C PHE A 161 10.00 -8.75 -3.16
N MET A 162 8.73 -8.38 -3.01
CA MET A 162 8.17 -8.01 -1.72
C MET A 162 8.08 -9.20 -0.76
N CYS A 163 7.80 -10.41 -1.25
CA CYS A 163 7.86 -11.64 -0.46
C CYS A 163 9.25 -11.84 0.13
N GLY A 164 10.31 -11.70 -0.70
CA GLY A 164 11.69 -11.78 -0.23
C GLY A 164 12.05 -10.68 0.78
N LEU A 165 11.67 -9.44 0.50
CA LEU A 165 11.90 -8.28 1.37
C LEU A 165 11.30 -8.49 2.76
N PHE A 166 10.02 -8.84 2.83
CA PHE A 166 9.33 -9.02 4.11
C PHE A 166 9.79 -10.29 4.84
N ALA A 167 10.04 -11.39 4.11
CA ALA A 167 10.55 -12.61 4.72
C ALA A 167 11.90 -12.40 5.40
N ALA A 168 12.80 -11.59 4.80
CA ALA A 168 14.10 -11.26 5.37
C ALA A 168 14.04 -10.55 6.73
N ILE A 169 12.90 -9.91 7.04
CA ILE A 169 12.67 -9.19 8.29
C ILE A 169 11.60 -9.87 9.16
N GLY A 170 11.33 -11.16 8.93
CA GLY A 170 10.41 -11.95 9.76
C GLY A 170 8.94 -11.55 9.61
N ILE A 171 8.54 -11.04 8.45
CA ILE A 171 7.15 -10.70 8.12
C ILE A 171 6.68 -11.55 6.93
N ARG A 172 5.47 -12.08 7.01
CA ARG A 172 4.78 -12.75 5.92
C ARG A 172 3.94 -11.75 5.13
N LEU A 173 4.17 -11.67 3.82
CA LEU A 173 3.31 -10.92 2.90
C LEU A 173 2.13 -11.79 2.47
N ILE A 174 0.97 -11.56 3.07
CA ILE A 174 -0.23 -12.39 2.90
C ILE A 174 -0.94 -12.06 1.59
N ASP A 175 -1.28 -10.79 1.41
CA ASP A 175 -1.79 -10.20 0.19
C ASP A 175 -1.47 -8.70 0.14
N PHE A 176 -1.55 -8.11 -1.04
CA PHE A 176 -1.44 -6.67 -1.21
C PHE A 176 -2.14 -6.19 -2.47
N LYS A 177 -2.35 -4.89 -2.55
CA LYS A 177 -3.05 -4.22 -3.64
C LYS A 177 -2.12 -3.25 -4.36
N LEU A 178 -2.15 -3.28 -5.69
CA LEU A 178 -1.43 -2.36 -6.56
C LEU A 178 -2.43 -1.57 -7.41
N GLU A 179 -2.01 -0.38 -7.82
CA GLU A 179 -2.66 0.42 -8.84
C GLU A 179 -1.62 0.81 -9.88
N PHE A 180 -2.02 0.82 -11.15
CA PHE A 180 -1.15 1.14 -12.27
C PHE A 180 -1.70 2.36 -13.01
N GLY A 181 -0.81 3.08 -13.68
CA GLY A 181 -1.20 4.21 -14.52
C GLY A 181 -0.43 4.26 -15.82
N ARG A 182 -1.07 4.83 -16.83
CA ARG A 182 -0.45 5.18 -18.10
C ARG A 182 0.38 6.44 -17.91
N LEU A 183 1.68 6.32 -18.13
CA LEU A 183 2.56 7.48 -18.31
C LEU A 183 2.68 7.74 -19.81
N TRP A 184 2.14 8.87 -20.24
CA TRP A 184 2.15 9.31 -21.64
C TRP A 184 3.46 10.01 -22.02
N ASP A 185 3.97 9.68 -23.20
CA ASP A 185 5.04 10.36 -23.91
C ASP A 185 4.58 10.58 -25.37
N GLY A 186 3.99 11.76 -25.60
CA GLY A 186 3.30 12.06 -26.86
C GLY A 186 2.09 11.14 -27.06
N GLU A 187 2.07 10.41 -28.17
CA GLU A 187 1.00 9.47 -28.53
C GLU A 187 1.21 8.06 -27.95
N PHE A 188 2.38 7.81 -27.33
CA PHE A 188 2.70 6.53 -26.73
C PHE A 188 2.47 6.59 -25.22
N SER A 189 2.02 5.48 -24.64
CA SER A 189 1.97 5.34 -23.19
C SER A 189 2.70 4.09 -22.76
N ARG A 190 3.15 4.09 -21.50
CA ARG A 190 3.65 2.90 -20.82
C ARG A 190 2.95 2.73 -19.49
N VAL A 191 2.67 1.48 -19.12
CA VAL A 191 2.16 1.15 -17.80
C VAL A 191 3.27 1.29 -16.77
N ILE A 192 3.01 2.04 -15.69
CA ILE A 192 3.92 2.12 -14.54
C ILE A 192 3.15 1.92 -13.24
N LEU A 193 3.85 1.42 -12.23
CA LEU A 193 3.29 1.23 -10.89
C LEU A 193 3.04 2.59 -10.20
N ALA A 194 1.86 2.76 -9.61
CA ALA A 194 1.40 4.02 -9.01
C ALA A 194 0.84 3.83 -7.59
N ASP A 195 0.11 4.83 -7.11
CA ASP A 195 -0.51 4.94 -5.78
C ASP A 195 0.47 4.87 -4.58
N GLU A 196 0.39 3.84 -3.75
CA GLU A 196 1.25 3.61 -2.58
C GLU A 196 1.47 2.12 -2.35
N ILE A 197 2.57 1.77 -1.66
CA ILE A 197 2.71 0.45 -1.02
C ILE A 197 3.00 0.67 0.47
N SER A 198 2.06 0.27 1.31
CA SER A 198 2.14 0.48 2.77
C SER A 198 1.28 -0.54 3.51
N PRO A 199 1.33 -0.60 4.86
CA PRO A 199 0.44 -1.47 5.64
C PRO A 199 -1.06 -1.16 5.49
N ASP A 200 -1.44 -0.06 4.82
CA ASP A 200 -2.84 0.19 4.43
C ASP A 200 -3.32 -0.74 3.30
N GLY A 201 -2.42 -1.02 2.35
CA GLY A 201 -2.67 -1.79 1.13
C GLY A 201 -2.08 -3.20 1.15
N CYS A 202 -1.30 -3.56 2.17
CA CYS A 202 -0.68 -4.89 2.32
C CYS A 202 -1.17 -5.54 3.62
N ARG A 203 -1.52 -6.83 3.59
CA ARG A 203 -1.60 -7.66 4.79
C ARG A 203 -0.24 -8.23 5.14
N LEU A 204 0.22 -7.90 6.34
CA LEU A 204 1.55 -8.20 6.83
C LEU A 204 1.40 -8.89 8.18
N TRP A 205 1.79 -10.16 8.27
CA TRP A 205 1.71 -10.90 9.53
C TRP A 205 3.11 -11.22 10.05
N ASP A 206 3.31 -11.13 11.36
CA ASP A 206 4.52 -11.62 11.99
C ASP A 206 4.72 -13.11 11.67
N ALA A 207 5.92 -13.48 11.25
CA ALA A 207 6.19 -14.85 10.80
C ALA A 207 6.15 -15.91 11.91
N VAL A 208 6.33 -15.50 13.18
CA VAL A 208 6.35 -16.41 14.33
C VAL A 208 4.98 -16.45 15.00
N THR A 209 4.39 -15.29 15.26
CA THR A 209 3.17 -15.18 16.07
C THR A 209 1.88 -15.11 15.23
N ASN A 210 1.98 -14.89 13.92
CA ASN A 210 0.87 -14.51 13.04
C ASN A 210 0.12 -13.25 13.51
N GLU A 211 0.77 -12.41 14.33
CA GLU A 211 0.22 -11.11 14.68
C GLU A 211 0.06 -10.25 13.43
N LYS A 212 -1.11 -9.62 13.29
CA LYS A 212 -1.40 -8.73 12.17
C LYS A 212 -0.69 -7.39 12.39
N LEU A 213 0.15 -6.98 11.46
CA LEU A 213 0.96 -5.77 11.48
C LEU A 213 0.45 -4.71 10.48
N ASP A 214 -0.83 -4.82 10.10
CA ASP A 214 -1.44 -4.05 9.02
C ASP A 214 -2.81 -3.47 9.41
N LYS A 215 -3.44 -2.80 8.45
CA LYS A 215 -4.74 -2.15 8.62
C LYS A 215 -5.86 -3.07 9.11
N ASP A 216 -5.74 -4.40 9.00
CA ASP A 216 -6.71 -5.33 9.60
C ASP A 216 -6.87 -5.12 11.10
N ARG A 217 -5.86 -4.59 11.81
CA ARG A 217 -5.99 -4.19 13.22
C ARG A 217 -7.07 -3.13 13.41
N PHE A 218 -7.07 -2.11 12.56
CA PHE A 218 -8.13 -1.10 12.51
C PHE A 218 -9.46 -1.71 12.02
N ARG A 219 -9.44 -2.58 11.01
CA ARG A 219 -10.67 -3.19 10.47
C ARG A 219 -11.41 -4.03 11.53
N ARG A 220 -10.67 -4.69 12.44
CA ARG A 220 -11.21 -5.65 13.41
C ARG A 220 -11.13 -5.19 14.88
N ASP A 221 -10.80 -3.91 15.12
CA ASP A 221 -10.70 -3.34 16.47
C ASP A 221 -9.72 -4.09 17.39
N LEU A 222 -8.57 -4.50 16.84
CA LEU A 222 -7.54 -5.24 17.59
C LEU A 222 -6.67 -4.31 18.47
N GLY A 223 -6.78 -2.99 18.28
CA GLY A 223 -5.91 -1.98 18.89
C GLY A 223 -4.46 -2.09 18.45
N GLY A 224 -3.61 -1.14 18.83
CA GLY A 224 -2.17 -1.19 18.53
C GLY A 224 -1.83 -0.88 17.05
N GLU A 225 -2.66 -0.09 16.36
CA GLU A 225 -2.51 0.17 14.94
C GLU A 225 -1.24 0.95 14.61
N VAL A 226 -0.91 1.98 15.41
CA VAL A 226 0.31 2.78 15.22
C VAL A 226 1.54 1.93 15.48
N GLU A 227 1.51 1.15 16.56
CA GLU A 227 2.59 0.27 17.02
C GLU A 227 2.91 -0.78 15.96
N ALA A 228 1.88 -1.37 15.33
CA ALA A 228 2.05 -2.29 14.22
C ALA A 228 2.78 -1.66 13.03
N TYR A 229 2.39 -0.45 12.63
CA TYR A 229 3.01 0.26 11.50
C TYR A 229 4.44 0.71 11.85
N GLN A 230 4.68 1.12 13.10
CA GLN A 230 6.01 1.42 13.62
C GLN A 230 6.89 0.18 13.63
N GLU A 231 6.36 -0.98 13.98
CA GLU A 231 7.12 -2.24 13.97
C GLU A 231 7.53 -2.62 12.56
N VAL A 232 6.64 -2.50 11.57
CA VAL A 232 7.00 -2.68 10.15
C VAL A 232 8.11 -1.71 9.75
N ALA A 233 7.98 -0.42 10.07
CA ALA A 233 9.00 0.58 9.77
C ALA A 233 10.34 0.30 10.48
N ARG A 234 10.30 -0.16 11.74
CA ARG A 234 11.49 -0.51 12.53
C ARG A 234 12.23 -1.69 11.91
N ARG A 235 11.51 -2.75 11.55
CA ARG A 235 12.08 -3.95 10.92
C ARG A 235 12.65 -3.66 9.52
N LEU A 236 12.09 -2.70 8.80
CA LEU A 236 12.64 -2.17 7.55
C LEU A 236 13.84 -1.21 7.77
N GLY A 237 14.24 -0.93 9.02
CA GLY A 237 15.35 -0.01 9.33
C GLY A 237 15.03 1.46 9.05
N LEU A 238 13.75 1.84 9.09
CA LEU A 238 13.29 3.18 8.71
C LEU A 238 13.14 4.14 9.90
N LEU A 239 13.26 3.68 11.13
CA LEU A 239 13.24 4.57 12.29
C LEU A 239 14.68 5.07 12.60
N PRO A 240 14.85 6.31 13.09
CA PRO A 240 16.17 6.81 13.47
C PRO A 240 16.84 5.90 14.51
N GLU A 241 18.14 5.65 14.35
CA GLU A 241 18.95 4.96 15.36
C GLU A 241 18.78 5.67 16.73
N GLY A 242 18.34 4.92 17.75
CA GLY A 242 18.05 5.43 19.09
C GLY A 242 16.56 5.55 19.45
N ALA A 243 15.63 5.35 18.51
CA ALA A 243 14.19 5.27 18.82
C ALA A 243 13.78 3.95 19.52
N GLU A 244 14.63 2.91 19.45
CA GLU A 244 14.36 1.58 20.03
C GLU A 244 14.17 1.59 21.55
N ASN A 245 14.66 2.62 22.26
CA ASN A 245 14.66 2.65 23.72
C ASN A 245 13.53 3.47 24.35
N ALA A 246 12.76 4.26 23.60
CA ALA A 246 11.76 5.14 24.23
C ALA A 246 10.42 4.45 24.50
N ILE A 247 10.02 3.50 23.65
CA ILE A 247 8.68 2.88 23.71
C ILE A 247 8.72 1.60 24.56
N LEU A 248 9.78 0.79 24.44
CA LEU A 248 10.02 -0.38 25.28
C LEU A 248 10.38 -0.01 26.72
N ASP A 249 11.00 1.16 26.96
CA ASP A 249 11.44 1.55 28.30
C ASP A 249 10.34 2.19 29.16
N MET A 250 9.15 2.47 28.61
CA MET A 250 8.06 3.07 29.41
C MET A 250 7.42 2.06 30.38
N GLU A 251 7.38 0.77 30.03
CA GLU A 251 6.94 -0.29 30.95
C GLU A 251 7.98 -0.55 32.05
N THR A 252 9.27 -0.55 31.71
CA THR A 252 10.37 -0.67 32.68
C THR A 252 10.53 0.58 33.54
N HIS A 253 10.28 1.78 33.00
CA HIS A 253 10.24 3.03 33.79
C HIS A 253 9.04 3.08 34.75
N ARG A 254 7.87 2.56 34.36
CA ARG A 254 6.71 2.43 35.27
C ARG A 254 6.99 1.43 36.39
N LYS A 255 7.53 0.24 36.07
CA LYS A 255 7.94 -0.74 37.08
C LYS A 255 9.04 -0.25 38.03
N LYS A 256 9.97 0.61 37.56
CA LYS A 256 11.00 1.24 38.40
C LYS A 256 10.47 2.39 39.28
N ARG A 257 9.32 2.98 38.96
CA ARG A 257 8.75 4.11 39.72
C ARG A 257 7.75 3.72 40.80
N GLY A 258 7.40 2.44 40.93
CA GLY A 258 6.54 1.97 42.03
C GLY A 258 5.17 2.67 42.07
N ILE A 259 4.59 2.95 40.90
CA ILE A 259 3.20 3.40 40.74
C ILE A 259 2.47 2.33 39.92
#